data_AF-A0A6N7X8Y4-F1
#
_entry.id   AF-A0A6N7X8Y4-F1
#
_cell.length_a   1.000
_cell.length_b   1.000
_cell.length_c   1.000
_cell.angle_alpha   90.00
_cell.angle_beta   90.00
_cell.angle_gamma   90.00
#
_symmetry.space_group_name_H-M   'P 1'
#
loop_
_entity.id
_entity.type
_entity.pdbx_description
1 polymer ?
#
loop_
_entity_poly.entity_id
_entity_poly.type
_entity_poly.pdbx_seq_one_letter_code
_entity_poly.pdbx_strand_id
1 'polypeptide(L)'
;MGYLEDLAALSGLTGRQTGTSQATNAHVVTGTAVGASDGGGVLVDMGGTTLSGSGDQWVELPTTCEVRDGDVVQVQLIGADGTAKSMCVTGVVGGGDRTRADISDAASTADGAAEQVLEVSARLDQNAADITATIESKVAAVQDGVDANAASADDINRRLTSEIHMRQSFMRFSEEGAAPTLTLGSSDSPAQVKLTNNQLQFLYQQAVVAYMSSDTLHISNAEVIQQLLMGGYAVVPRSNGNLAVKWVGEG
;
A
#
# COMPACT_ATOMS: atom_id res chain seq x y z
N MET A 1 63.88 73.56 21.28
CA MET A 1 64.64 74.15 20.17
C MET A 1 64.97 73.01 19.22
N GLY A 2 64.58 73.12 17.95
CA GLY A 2 64.93 72.18 16.89
C GLY A 2 63.94 71.03 16.69
N TYR A 3 62.96 71.24 15.81
CA TYR A 3 62.52 70.31 14.75
C TYR A 3 61.64 71.13 13.80
N LEU A 4 62.28 72.07 13.10
CA LEU A 4 61.69 72.92 12.05
C LEU A 4 62.35 72.65 10.69
N GLU A 5 62.98 71.49 10.49
CA GLU A 5 63.80 71.23 9.29
C GLU A 5 63.22 70.20 8.29
N ASP A 6 62.13 69.50 8.58
CA ASP A 6 61.55 68.53 7.62
C ASP A 6 60.47 69.09 6.69
N LEU A 7 60.18 70.39 6.75
CA LEU A 7 59.24 71.03 5.81
C LEU A 7 59.85 71.37 4.43
N ALA A 8 61.17 71.23 4.27
CA ALA A 8 61.86 71.51 3.01
C ALA A 8 61.90 70.32 2.03
N ALA A 9 61.60 69.10 2.49
CA ALA A 9 61.59 67.91 1.61
C ALA A 9 60.27 67.73 0.84
N LEU A 10 59.20 68.44 1.22
CA LEU A 10 57.90 68.35 0.53
C LEU A 10 57.73 69.33 -0.64
N SER A 11 58.66 70.28 -0.83
CA SER A 11 58.58 71.25 -1.94
C SER A 11 59.31 70.79 -3.20
N GLY A 12 59.97 69.63 -3.18
CA GLY A 12 60.73 69.08 -4.31
C GLY A 12 59.98 68.06 -5.17
N LEU A 13 58.79 67.63 -4.76
CA LEU A 13 57.99 66.63 -5.48
C LEU A 13 56.84 67.25 -6.29
N THR A 14 56.97 68.51 -6.71
CA THR A 14 56.10 69.11 -7.75
C THR A 14 56.81 69.07 -9.09
N GLY A 15 57.15 67.86 -9.53
CA GLY A 15 57.33 67.55 -10.94
C GLY A 15 55.99 67.76 -11.65
N ARG A 16 55.76 69.01 -12.06
CA ARG A 16 54.61 69.46 -12.86
C ARG A 16 54.68 68.75 -14.21
N GLN A 17 54.14 67.54 -14.32
CA GLN A 17 53.63 67.07 -15.60
C GLN A 17 52.52 68.04 -15.98
N THR A 18 52.87 68.96 -16.87
CA THR A 18 51.94 69.80 -17.63
C THR A 18 51.21 68.90 -18.63
N GLY A 19 50.39 67.99 -18.11
CA GLY A 19 49.20 67.52 -18.80
C GLY A 19 48.06 68.41 -18.33
N THR A 20 47.37 69.05 -19.26
CA THR A 20 46.10 69.72 -18.98
C THR A 20 45.14 68.70 -18.37
N SER A 21 44.99 68.69 -17.05
CA SER A 21 43.94 67.90 -16.38
C SER A 21 42.62 68.60 -16.63
N GLN A 22 42.03 68.36 -17.81
CA GLN A 22 40.64 68.71 -18.09
C GLN A 22 39.74 68.02 -17.05
N ALA A 23 38.69 68.72 -16.61
CA ALA A 23 37.68 68.12 -15.76
C ALA A 23 37.07 66.90 -16.47
N THR A 24 37.07 65.75 -15.82
CA THR A 24 36.35 64.57 -16.31
C THR A 24 34.87 64.82 -16.11
N ASN A 25 34.13 64.94 -17.22
CA ASN A 25 32.68 65.13 -17.19
C ASN A 25 32.00 63.78 -17.43
N ALA A 26 30.98 63.46 -16.65
CA ALA A 26 30.12 62.30 -16.88
C ALA A 26 28.92 62.73 -17.72
N HIS A 27 28.76 62.14 -18.89
CA HIS A 27 27.61 62.37 -19.77
C HIS A 27 26.78 61.09 -19.87
N VAL A 28 25.45 61.19 -19.82
CA VAL A 28 24.55 60.04 -20.00
C VAL A 28 23.89 60.14 -21.36
N VAL A 29 23.97 59.06 -22.14
CA VAL A 29 23.31 58.92 -23.45
C VAL A 29 22.41 57.68 -23.40
N THR A 30 21.33 57.68 -24.17
CA THR A 30 20.43 56.53 -24.32
C THR A 30 20.81 55.72 -25.56
N GLY A 31 20.78 54.40 -25.46
CA GLY A 31 20.88 53.47 -26.59
C GLY A 31 19.84 52.36 -26.47
N THR A 32 19.72 51.53 -27.51
CA THR A 32 18.82 50.36 -27.51
C THR A 32 19.66 49.08 -27.47
N ALA A 33 19.38 48.21 -26.51
CA ALA A 33 20.02 46.91 -26.42
C ALA A 33 19.56 46.00 -27.57
N VAL A 34 20.50 45.34 -28.23
CA VAL A 34 20.26 44.41 -29.36
C VAL A 34 20.44 42.95 -28.91
N GLY A 35 20.48 42.73 -27.60
CA GLY A 35 20.63 41.44 -26.95
C GLY A 35 20.54 41.57 -25.44
N ALA A 36 20.32 40.45 -24.75
CA ALA A 36 20.37 40.41 -23.30
C ALA A 36 21.80 40.55 -22.78
N SER A 37 21.97 41.12 -21.59
CA SER A 37 23.26 41.17 -20.92
C SER A 37 23.71 39.75 -20.54
N ASP A 38 24.94 39.39 -20.88
CA ASP A 38 25.58 38.13 -20.47
C ASP A 38 27.03 38.41 -20.06
N GLY A 39 27.52 37.71 -19.04
CA GLY A 39 28.90 37.84 -18.57
C GLY A 39 29.35 39.26 -18.16
N GLY A 40 28.41 40.18 -17.92
CA GLY A 40 28.70 41.59 -17.61
C GLY A 40 28.89 42.51 -18.83
N GLY A 41 28.57 42.05 -20.05
CA GLY A 41 28.55 42.84 -21.28
C GLY A 41 27.18 42.85 -21.95
N VAL A 42 26.92 43.83 -22.82
CA VAL A 42 25.70 43.92 -23.64
C VAL A 42 25.98 44.66 -24.95
N LEU A 43 25.32 44.25 -26.03
CA LEU A 43 25.37 44.92 -27.33
C LEU A 43 24.34 46.05 -27.39
N VAL A 44 24.80 47.28 -27.66
CA VAL A 44 23.95 48.48 -27.68
C VAL A 44 24.08 49.21 -29.02
N ASP A 45 22.94 49.49 -29.65
CA ASP A 45 22.83 50.44 -30.75
C ASP A 45 22.70 51.87 -30.20
N MET A 46 23.59 52.75 -30.64
CA MET A 46 23.68 54.15 -30.19
C MET A 46 23.09 55.15 -31.20
N GLY A 47 22.35 54.69 -32.22
CA GLY A 47 21.56 55.53 -33.13
C GLY A 47 22.36 56.20 -34.26
N GLY A 48 23.44 55.57 -34.74
CA GLY A 48 24.28 56.07 -35.83
C GLY A 48 23.73 55.83 -37.24
N THR A 49 24.10 56.67 -38.20
CA THR A 49 23.93 56.38 -39.64
C THR A 49 25.17 55.66 -40.16
N THR A 50 24.98 54.61 -40.97
CA THR A 50 26.02 53.68 -41.44
C THR A 50 27.22 54.36 -42.10
N LEU A 51 28.45 53.91 -41.75
CA LEU A 51 29.67 54.10 -42.54
C LEU A 51 30.39 52.78 -42.90
N SER A 52 29.90 51.61 -42.48
CA SER A 52 30.50 50.32 -42.81
C SER A 52 29.52 49.41 -43.58
N GLY A 53 30.05 48.68 -44.56
CA GLY A 53 29.29 47.83 -45.49
C GLY A 53 28.74 46.53 -44.91
N SER A 54 28.72 46.36 -43.58
CA SER A 54 28.20 45.16 -42.90
C SER A 54 26.83 45.36 -42.24
N GLY A 55 26.22 46.55 -42.30
CA GLY A 55 24.85 46.80 -41.82
C GLY A 55 24.66 46.87 -40.29
N ASP A 56 25.60 46.32 -39.54
CA ASP A 56 25.56 46.19 -38.08
C ASP A 56 26.21 47.40 -37.38
N GLN A 57 25.47 48.06 -36.46
CA GLN A 57 25.91 49.30 -35.75
C GLN A 57 25.78 49.21 -34.23
N TRP A 58 26.25 48.12 -33.63
CA TRP A 58 26.25 47.94 -32.18
C TRP A 58 27.67 48.00 -31.59
N VAL A 59 27.74 48.50 -30.36
CA VAL A 59 28.95 48.50 -29.54
C VAL A 59 28.73 47.58 -28.36
N GLU A 60 29.67 46.67 -28.11
CA GLU A 60 29.70 45.89 -26.87
C GLU A 60 30.16 46.78 -25.72
N LEU A 61 29.31 46.94 -24.72
CA LEU A 61 29.56 47.76 -23.56
C LEU A 61 29.52 46.91 -22.29
N PRO A 62 30.45 47.12 -21.33
CA PRO A 62 30.27 46.55 -20.01
C PRO A 62 28.99 47.11 -19.39
N THR A 63 28.25 46.27 -18.66
CA THR A 63 27.01 46.64 -17.99
C THR A 63 27.07 46.32 -16.50
N THR A 64 26.50 47.19 -15.69
CA THR A 64 26.34 46.96 -14.24
C THR A 64 24.93 46.49 -13.86
N CYS A 65 24.02 46.35 -14.82
CA CYS A 65 22.63 45.97 -14.60
C CYS A 65 22.17 44.89 -15.59
N GLU A 66 21.11 44.16 -15.22
CA GLU A 66 20.44 43.21 -16.12
C GLU A 66 19.74 43.99 -17.25
N VAL A 67 20.13 43.69 -18.49
CA VAL A 67 19.54 44.23 -19.71
C VAL A 67 18.93 43.08 -20.50
N ARG A 68 17.74 43.27 -21.05
CA ARG A 68 17.08 42.34 -21.98
C ARG A 68 17.13 42.92 -23.40
N ASP A 69 17.01 42.05 -24.40
CA ASP A 69 16.93 42.47 -25.80
C ASP A 69 15.79 43.49 -26.01
N GLY A 70 16.06 44.57 -26.74
CA GLY A 70 15.14 45.68 -26.99
C GLY A 70 15.03 46.73 -25.88
N ASP A 71 15.72 46.56 -24.74
CA ASP A 71 15.70 47.54 -23.64
C ASP A 71 16.32 48.88 -24.06
N VAL A 72 15.76 49.99 -23.56
CA VAL A 72 16.40 51.31 -23.65
C VAL A 72 17.36 51.46 -22.48
N VAL A 73 18.66 51.56 -22.76
CA VAL A 73 19.72 51.58 -21.75
C VAL A 73 20.33 52.98 -21.59
N GLN A 74 20.76 53.27 -20.37
CA GLN A 74 21.53 54.47 -20.02
C GLN A 74 23.02 54.14 -20.06
N VAL A 75 23.74 54.76 -20.99
CA VAL A 75 25.18 54.63 -21.16
C VAL A 75 25.88 55.84 -20.57
N GLN A 76 26.69 55.63 -19.54
CA GLN A 76 27.55 56.65 -18.97
C GLN A 76 28.86 56.73 -19.75
N LEU A 77 29.15 57.92 -20.28
CA LEU A 77 30.41 58.29 -20.93
C LEU A 77 31.26 59.05 -19.91
N ILE A 78 32.46 58.53 -19.61
CA ILE A 78 33.41 59.17 -18.68
C ILE A 78 34.65 59.57 -19.49
N GLY A 79 34.95 60.87 -19.50
CA GLY A 79 36.17 61.39 -20.11
C GLY A 79 36.25 62.92 -20.13
N ALA A 80 37.34 63.44 -20.68
CA ALA A 80 37.54 64.88 -20.87
C ALA A 80 36.74 65.36 -22.09
N ASP A 81 36.35 66.63 -22.14
CA ASP A 81 35.46 67.20 -23.17
C ASP A 81 35.79 66.71 -24.59
N GLY A 82 34.88 65.93 -25.19
CA GLY A 82 35.02 65.37 -26.55
C GLY A 82 35.78 64.05 -26.66
N THR A 83 36.26 63.45 -25.56
CA THR A 83 36.90 62.12 -25.54
C THR A 83 36.21 61.17 -24.56
N ALA A 84 35.33 60.30 -25.06
CA ALA A 84 34.78 59.21 -24.25
C ALA A 84 35.88 58.15 -24.02
N LYS A 85 36.48 58.10 -22.82
CA LYS A 85 37.57 57.17 -22.48
C LYS A 85 37.06 55.87 -21.85
N SER A 86 35.92 55.91 -21.18
CA SER A 86 35.24 54.75 -20.62
C SER A 86 33.74 54.86 -20.81
N MET A 87 33.12 53.82 -21.36
CA MET A 87 31.69 53.70 -21.59
C MET A 87 31.17 52.52 -20.78
N CYS A 88 30.05 52.68 -20.08
CA CYS A 88 29.41 51.61 -19.32
C CYS A 88 27.90 51.79 -19.35
N VAL A 89 27.15 50.71 -19.53
CA VAL A 89 25.71 50.71 -19.27
C VAL A 89 25.50 50.69 -17.77
N THR A 90 24.79 51.70 -17.26
CA THR A 90 24.59 51.90 -15.81
C THR A 90 23.14 51.73 -15.38
N GLY A 91 22.21 51.63 -16.33
CA GLY A 91 20.80 51.45 -16.02
C GLY A 91 19.95 51.11 -17.24
N VAL A 92 18.76 50.59 -16.99
CA VAL A 92 17.70 50.36 -17.99
C VAL A 92 16.54 51.31 -17.68
N VAL A 93 16.09 52.06 -18.68
CA VAL A 93 14.90 52.91 -18.56
C VAL A 93 13.67 52.00 -18.37
N GLY A 94 12.97 52.15 -17.25
CA GLY A 94 11.83 51.31 -16.89
C GLY A 94 12.19 49.94 -16.30
N GLY A 95 13.48 49.61 -16.12
CA GLY A 95 13.91 48.34 -15.54
C GLY A 95 13.35 48.09 -14.13
N GLY A 96 13.21 49.13 -13.32
CA GLY A 96 12.60 49.04 -12.00
C GLY A 96 11.11 48.71 -12.02
N ASP A 97 10.35 49.23 -12.99
CA ASP A 97 8.93 48.90 -13.15
C ASP A 97 8.74 47.48 -13.67
N ARG A 98 9.61 47.03 -14.58
CA ARG A 98 9.69 45.63 -15.03
C ARG A 98 9.98 44.68 -13.86
N THR A 99 11.02 44.94 -13.08
CA THR A 99 11.34 44.11 -11.90
C THR A 99 10.18 44.09 -10.91
N ARG A 100 9.47 45.21 -10.71
CA ARG A 100 8.27 45.25 -9.87
C ARG A 100 7.14 44.39 -10.43
N ALA A 101 6.92 44.39 -11.75
CA ALA A 101 5.93 43.54 -12.40
C ALA A 101 6.29 42.05 -12.25
N ASP A 102 7.53 41.66 -12.55
CA ASP A 102 8.02 40.29 -12.39
C ASP A 102 7.82 39.79 -10.94
N ILE A 103 8.11 40.65 -9.94
CA ILE A 103 7.88 40.34 -8.52
C ILE A 103 6.39 40.18 -8.21
N SER A 104 5.53 41.03 -8.77
CA SER A 104 4.08 40.96 -8.58
C SER A 104 3.48 39.66 -9.15
N ASP A 105 3.96 39.24 -10.32
CA ASP A 105 3.54 38.00 -10.97
C ASP A 105 4.01 36.77 -10.18
N ALA A 106 5.26 36.80 -9.67
CA ALA A 106 5.78 35.76 -8.80
C ALA A 106 4.99 35.67 -7.48
N ALA A 107 4.64 36.81 -6.88
CA ALA A 107 3.82 36.87 -5.67
C ALA A 107 2.42 36.27 -5.90
N SER A 108 1.77 36.63 -7.01
CA SER A 108 0.47 36.08 -7.38
C SER A 108 0.52 34.57 -7.61
N THR A 109 1.61 34.08 -8.23
CA THR A 109 1.84 32.64 -8.41
C THR A 109 2.04 31.93 -7.06
N ALA A 110 2.77 32.53 -6.14
CA ALA A 110 2.99 32.00 -4.80
C ALA A 110 1.68 31.94 -3.98
N ASP A 111 0.84 32.97 -4.08
CA ASP A 111 -0.48 33.01 -3.43
C ASP A 111 -1.38 31.88 -3.97
N GLY A 112 -1.42 31.70 -5.29
CA GLY A 112 -2.17 30.60 -5.92
C GLY A 112 -1.66 29.21 -5.50
N ALA A 113 -0.34 29.05 -5.36
CA ALA A 113 0.24 27.80 -4.86
C ALA A 113 -0.11 27.56 -3.38
N ALA A 114 -0.11 28.61 -2.54
CA ALA A 114 -0.51 28.50 -1.14
C ALA A 114 -1.99 28.09 -0.99
N GLU A 115 -2.87 28.65 -1.82
CA GLU A 115 -4.28 28.27 -1.86
C GLU A 115 -4.48 26.81 -2.26
N GLN A 116 -3.77 26.34 -3.30
CA GLN A 116 -3.78 24.92 -3.70
C GLN A 116 -3.31 24.00 -2.57
N VAL A 117 -2.28 24.38 -1.81
CA VAL A 117 -1.79 23.60 -0.68
C VAL A 117 -2.85 23.49 0.43
N LEU A 118 -3.59 24.56 0.70
CA LEU A 118 -4.69 24.55 1.66
C LEU A 118 -5.84 23.63 1.20
N GLU A 119 -6.21 23.68 -0.08
CA GLU A 119 -7.24 22.79 -0.65
C GLU A 119 -6.82 21.32 -0.57
N VAL A 120 -5.58 21.01 -0.96
CA VAL A 120 -5.04 19.65 -0.89
C VAL A 120 -5.04 19.13 0.54
N SER A 121 -4.69 19.97 1.51
CA SER A 121 -4.69 19.60 2.94
C SER A 121 -6.11 19.26 3.41
N ALA A 122 -7.11 20.10 3.07
CA ALA A 122 -8.51 19.83 3.40
C ALA A 122 -9.03 18.53 2.76
N ARG A 123 -8.62 18.25 1.52
CA ARG A 123 -8.96 16.99 0.83
C ARG A 123 -8.31 15.77 1.49
N LEU A 124 -7.08 15.90 1.97
CA LEU A 124 -6.40 14.82 2.71
C LEU A 124 -7.10 14.53 4.04
N ASP A 125 -7.50 15.57 4.78
CA ASP A 125 -8.25 15.41 6.03
C ASP A 125 -9.61 14.73 5.80
N GLN A 126 -10.34 15.15 4.75
CA GLN A 126 -11.60 14.52 4.38
C GLN A 126 -11.40 13.06 3.98
N ASN A 127 -10.42 12.77 3.12
CA ASN A 127 -10.11 11.40 2.71
C ASN A 127 -9.72 10.52 3.91
N ALA A 128 -8.94 11.05 4.87
CA ALA A 128 -8.57 10.32 6.07
C ALA A 128 -9.81 9.99 6.93
N ALA A 129 -10.74 10.94 7.07
CA ALA A 129 -12.02 10.70 7.75
C ALA A 129 -12.87 9.64 7.04
N ASP A 130 -13.00 9.73 5.72
CA ASP A 130 -13.79 8.80 4.91
C ASP A 130 -13.21 7.38 4.93
N ILE A 131 -11.88 7.26 4.83
CA ILE A 131 -11.16 5.98 4.96
C ILE A 131 -11.40 5.39 6.34
N THR A 132 -11.29 6.20 7.40
CA THR A 132 -11.52 5.75 8.78
C THR A 132 -12.94 5.21 8.97
N ALA A 133 -13.95 5.97 8.55
CA ALA A 133 -15.35 5.55 8.64
C ALA A 133 -15.64 4.28 7.81
N THR A 134 -15.04 4.17 6.62
CA THR A 134 -15.17 2.98 5.76
C THR A 134 -14.53 1.76 6.41
N ILE A 135 -13.36 1.90 7.02
CA ILE A 135 -12.67 0.82 7.72
C ILE A 135 -13.48 0.39 8.94
N GLU A 136 -13.94 1.32 9.77
CA GLU A 136 -14.76 1.01 10.96
C GLU A 136 -16.02 0.23 10.58
N SER A 137 -16.72 0.67 9.53
CA SER A 137 -17.91 -0.03 9.02
C SER A 137 -17.60 -1.45 8.53
N LYS A 138 -16.50 -1.62 7.78
CA LYS A 138 -16.09 -2.95 7.28
C LYS A 138 -15.63 -3.87 8.41
N VAL A 139 -14.91 -3.35 9.41
CA VAL A 139 -14.47 -4.13 10.56
C VAL A 139 -15.67 -4.61 11.38
N ALA A 140 -16.65 -3.74 11.62
CA ALA A 140 -17.89 -4.13 12.29
C ALA A 140 -18.63 -5.24 11.54
N ALA A 141 -18.80 -5.11 10.22
CA ALA A 141 -19.44 -6.15 9.41
C ALA A 141 -18.68 -7.48 9.41
N VAL A 142 -17.34 -7.45 9.44
CA VAL A 142 -16.52 -8.66 9.58
C VAL A 142 -16.69 -9.29 10.96
N GLN A 143 -16.73 -8.49 12.02
CA GLN A 143 -16.96 -8.98 13.39
C GLN A 143 -18.33 -9.66 13.51
N ASP A 144 -19.39 -9.03 13.02
CA ASP A 144 -20.74 -9.61 13.00
C ASP A 144 -20.76 -10.95 12.24
N GLY A 145 -20.06 -11.02 11.10
CA GLY A 145 -19.93 -12.25 10.32
C GLY A 145 -19.15 -13.36 11.04
N VAL A 146 -18.09 -13.02 11.76
CA VAL A 146 -17.31 -13.96 12.58
C VAL A 146 -18.16 -14.49 13.73
N ASP A 147 -18.89 -13.63 14.43
CA ASP A 147 -19.74 -14.02 15.56
C ASP A 147 -20.89 -14.93 15.12
N ALA A 148 -21.52 -14.62 13.98
CA ALA A 148 -22.55 -15.47 13.39
C ALA A 148 -22.00 -16.86 13.00
N ASN A 149 -20.81 -16.89 12.40
CA ASN A 149 -20.16 -18.16 12.03
C ASN A 149 -19.75 -18.97 13.26
N ALA A 150 -19.22 -18.33 14.31
CA ALA A 150 -18.88 -18.99 15.56
C ALA A 150 -20.13 -19.61 16.21
N ALA A 151 -21.23 -18.86 16.27
CA ALA A 151 -22.51 -19.37 16.78
C ALA A 151 -23.04 -20.57 15.98
N SER A 152 -22.92 -20.53 14.64
CA SER A 152 -23.32 -21.64 13.77
C SER A 152 -22.45 -22.89 13.97
N ALA A 153 -21.12 -22.72 14.07
CA ALA A 153 -20.19 -23.81 14.33
C ALA A 153 -20.48 -24.48 15.69
N ASP A 154 -20.78 -23.66 16.69
CA ASP A 154 -21.20 -24.09 18.02
C ASP A 154 -22.51 -24.89 17.99
N ASP A 155 -23.54 -24.44 17.27
CA ASP A 155 -24.79 -25.18 17.08
C ASP A 155 -24.55 -26.54 16.41
N ILE A 156 -23.78 -26.54 15.32
CA ILE A 156 -23.41 -27.76 14.59
C ILE A 156 -22.69 -28.73 15.53
N ASN A 157 -21.75 -28.24 16.33
CA ASN A 157 -21.01 -29.07 17.27
C ASN A 157 -21.93 -29.67 18.35
N ARG A 158 -22.83 -28.88 18.95
CA ARG A 158 -23.81 -29.37 19.93
C ARG A 158 -24.71 -30.45 19.33
N ARG A 159 -25.23 -30.23 18.11
CA ARG A 159 -26.10 -31.19 17.40
C ARG A 159 -25.35 -32.47 17.07
N LEU A 160 -24.13 -32.38 16.53
CA LEU A 160 -23.30 -33.54 16.23
C LEU A 160 -22.95 -34.32 17.49
N THR A 161 -22.57 -33.63 18.56
CA THR A 161 -22.25 -34.27 19.85
C THR A 161 -23.46 -35.02 20.41
N SER A 162 -24.65 -34.43 20.33
CA SER A 162 -25.89 -35.09 20.74
C SER A 162 -26.21 -36.32 19.90
N GLU A 163 -26.14 -36.20 18.57
CA GLU A 163 -26.36 -37.31 17.63
C GLU A 163 -25.37 -38.46 17.84
N ILE A 164 -24.08 -38.15 18.03
CA ILE A 164 -23.04 -39.13 18.31
C ILE A 164 -23.33 -39.85 19.62
N HIS A 165 -23.69 -39.13 20.70
CA HIS A 165 -24.04 -39.75 21.97
C HIS A 165 -25.26 -40.68 21.84
N MET A 166 -26.31 -40.24 21.14
CA MET A 166 -27.49 -41.07 20.90
C MET A 166 -27.13 -42.34 20.12
N ARG A 167 -26.32 -42.23 19.05
CA ARG A 167 -25.90 -43.39 18.26
C ARG A 167 -24.99 -44.32 19.05
N GLN A 168 -24.01 -43.78 19.80
CA GLN A 168 -23.10 -44.56 20.63
C GLN A 168 -23.82 -45.31 21.76
N SER A 169 -24.99 -44.84 22.19
CA SER A 169 -25.83 -45.58 23.16
C SER A 169 -26.41 -46.89 22.60
N PHE A 170 -26.46 -47.06 21.28
CA PHE A 170 -26.99 -48.28 20.64
C PHE A 170 -26.00 -48.98 19.72
N MET A 171 -24.99 -48.29 19.21
CA MET A 171 -24.03 -48.79 18.22
C MET A 171 -22.65 -48.22 18.48
N ARG A 172 -21.66 -49.10 18.68
CA ARG A 172 -20.29 -48.69 19.01
C ARG A 172 -19.29 -49.36 18.08
N PHE A 173 -18.44 -48.55 17.46
CA PHE A 173 -17.26 -49.00 16.72
C PHE A 173 -16.07 -49.01 17.67
N SER A 174 -15.35 -50.13 17.73
CA SER A 174 -14.20 -50.32 18.61
C SER A 174 -13.16 -51.22 17.93
N GLU A 175 -12.00 -51.35 18.54
CA GLU A 175 -10.96 -52.28 18.08
C GLU A 175 -10.64 -53.30 19.19
N GLU A 176 -10.36 -54.53 18.78
CA GLU A 176 -9.83 -55.59 19.63
C GLU A 176 -8.54 -56.11 19.02
N GLY A 177 -7.39 -55.76 19.62
CA GLY A 177 -6.07 -56.18 19.11
C GLY A 177 -5.76 -55.77 17.66
N ALA A 178 -6.27 -54.60 17.22
CA ALA A 178 -6.25 -54.05 15.86
C ALA A 178 -7.30 -54.59 14.86
N ALA A 179 -8.20 -55.49 15.29
CA ALA A 179 -9.35 -55.89 14.47
C ALA A 179 -10.55 -54.97 14.76
N PRO A 180 -11.20 -54.37 13.75
CA PRO A 180 -12.40 -53.58 13.95
C PRO A 180 -13.55 -54.47 14.43
N THR A 181 -14.34 -53.92 15.35
CA THR A 181 -15.53 -54.57 15.91
C THR A 181 -16.70 -53.58 15.92
N LEU A 182 -17.91 -54.10 15.72
CA LEU A 182 -19.14 -53.35 15.82
C LEU A 182 -20.03 -53.99 16.90
N THR A 183 -20.32 -53.27 17.96
CA THR A 183 -21.20 -53.72 19.03
C THR A 183 -22.54 -52.99 18.97
N LEU A 184 -23.63 -53.74 18.94
CA LEU A 184 -25.00 -53.25 19.02
C LEU A 184 -25.58 -53.53 20.40
N GLY A 185 -26.37 -52.59 20.90
CA GLY A 185 -26.94 -52.59 22.25
C GLY A 185 -26.19 -51.64 23.19
N SER A 186 -26.94 -51.11 24.16
CA SER A 186 -26.41 -50.25 25.22
C SER A 186 -25.28 -50.93 25.99
N SER A 187 -24.30 -50.16 26.44
CA SER A 187 -23.21 -50.63 27.31
C SER A 187 -23.72 -51.35 28.55
N ASP A 188 -24.89 -50.92 29.04
CA ASP A 188 -25.51 -51.41 30.26
C ASP A 188 -26.54 -52.52 29.97
N SER A 189 -26.81 -52.80 28.69
CA SER A 189 -27.69 -53.89 28.30
C SER A 189 -27.01 -55.24 28.53
N PRO A 190 -27.66 -56.19 29.23
CA PRO A 190 -27.14 -57.54 29.33
C PRO A 190 -27.12 -58.24 27.96
N ALA A 191 -28.05 -57.92 27.06
CA ALA A 191 -28.10 -58.46 25.71
C ALA A 191 -27.40 -57.52 24.72
N GLN A 192 -26.40 -58.02 24.01
CA GLN A 192 -25.63 -57.28 23.01
C GLN A 192 -25.33 -58.17 21.79
N VAL A 193 -25.07 -57.54 20.65
CA VAL A 193 -24.58 -58.24 19.45
C VAL A 193 -23.22 -57.65 19.10
N LYS A 194 -22.22 -58.49 18.86
CA LYS A 194 -20.86 -58.06 18.48
C LYS A 194 -20.50 -58.69 17.15
N LEU A 195 -20.23 -57.85 16.16
CA LEU A 195 -19.63 -58.25 14.90
C LEU A 195 -18.11 -58.07 14.98
N THR A 196 -17.39 -59.13 14.65
CA THR A 196 -15.95 -59.17 14.48
C THR A 196 -15.63 -59.56 13.04
N ASN A 197 -14.36 -59.52 12.63
CA ASN A 197 -13.96 -59.98 11.30
C ASN A 197 -14.31 -61.44 11.00
N ASN A 198 -14.42 -62.28 12.03
CA ASN A 198 -14.58 -63.72 11.86
C ASN A 198 -15.95 -64.24 12.32
N GLN A 199 -16.64 -63.49 13.18
CA GLN A 199 -17.83 -63.97 13.87
C GLN A 199 -18.85 -62.86 14.10
N LEU A 200 -20.13 -63.21 13.95
CA LEU A 200 -21.26 -62.45 14.50
C LEU A 200 -21.69 -63.13 15.80
N GLN A 201 -21.49 -62.47 16.94
CA GLN A 201 -21.71 -62.99 18.28
C GLN A 201 -22.95 -62.38 18.91
N PHE A 202 -23.77 -63.21 19.55
CA PHE A 202 -24.84 -62.80 20.45
C PHE A 202 -24.35 -62.98 21.89
N LEU A 203 -24.35 -61.90 22.65
CA LEU A 203 -23.87 -61.87 24.03
C LEU A 203 -25.04 -61.70 24.99
N TYR A 204 -24.97 -62.41 26.11
CA TYR A 204 -25.81 -62.20 27.27
C TYR A 204 -24.93 -62.11 28.52
N GLN A 205 -25.02 -61.00 29.25
CA GLN A 205 -24.13 -60.67 30.38
C GLN A 205 -22.64 -60.85 30.01
N GLN A 206 -22.25 -60.35 28.83
CA GLN A 206 -20.88 -60.43 28.27
C GLN A 206 -20.39 -61.84 27.89
N ALA A 207 -21.19 -62.89 28.11
CA ALA A 207 -20.89 -64.24 27.65
C ALA A 207 -21.47 -64.48 26.25
N VAL A 208 -20.71 -65.13 25.37
CA VAL A 208 -21.20 -65.53 24.04
C VAL A 208 -22.20 -66.69 24.21
N VAL A 209 -23.47 -66.43 23.95
CA VAL A 209 -24.55 -67.44 24.04
C VAL A 209 -24.87 -68.09 22.71
N ALA A 210 -24.59 -67.38 21.61
CA ALA A 210 -24.61 -67.91 20.26
C ALA A 210 -23.63 -67.12 19.39
N TYR A 211 -23.09 -67.75 18.35
CA TYR A 211 -22.31 -67.04 17.35
C TYR A 211 -22.39 -67.74 16.00
N MET A 212 -22.32 -66.96 14.94
CA MET A 212 -22.12 -67.46 13.59
C MET A 212 -20.65 -67.28 13.22
N SER A 213 -20.03 -68.33 12.71
CA SER A 213 -18.65 -68.34 12.24
C SER A 213 -18.60 -69.08 10.91
N SER A 214 -18.05 -68.44 9.87
CA SER A 214 -18.10 -68.96 8.49
C SER A 214 -19.54 -69.26 8.04
N ASP A 215 -19.91 -70.53 7.90
CA ASP A 215 -21.22 -71.02 7.46
C ASP A 215 -22.02 -71.73 8.56
N THR A 216 -21.51 -71.75 9.80
CA THR A 216 -22.11 -72.51 10.90
C THR A 216 -22.58 -71.59 12.02
N LEU A 217 -23.82 -71.82 12.50
CA LEU A 217 -24.39 -71.20 13.68
C LEU A 217 -24.19 -72.11 14.91
N HIS A 218 -23.47 -71.61 15.90
CA HIS A 218 -23.27 -72.28 17.18
C HIS A 218 -24.17 -71.64 18.24
N ILE A 219 -24.97 -72.44 18.93
CA ILE A 219 -25.87 -72.00 20.00
C ILE A 219 -25.60 -72.87 21.23
N SER A 220 -25.34 -72.25 22.38
CA SER A 220 -25.09 -72.99 23.62
C SER A 220 -26.35 -73.70 24.13
N ASN A 221 -27.49 -73.00 24.13
CA ASN A 221 -28.80 -73.52 24.52
C ASN A 221 -29.89 -72.92 23.62
N ALA A 222 -30.87 -73.73 23.20
CA ALA A 222 -32.01 -73.27 22.41
C ALA A 222 -33.32 -73.82 22.98
N GLU A 223 -34.28 -72.93 23.21
CA GLU A 223 -35.68 -73.27 23.43
C GLU A 223 -36.47 -72.89 22.17
N VAL A 224 -37.10 -73.87 21.54
CA VAL A 224 -37.87 -73.66 20.30
C VAL A 224 -39.36 -73.63 20.64
N ILE A 225 -39.97 -72.44 20.59
CA ILE A 225 -41.34 -72.20 21.06
C ILE A 225 -42.40 -72.72 20.07
N GLN A 226 -42.13 -72.62 18.76
CA GLN A 226 -43.10 -72.94 17.71
C GLN A 226 -42.79 -74.27 17.02
N GLN A 227 -41.72 -74.32 16.23
CA GLN A 227 -41.38 -75.49 15.43
C GLN A 227 -39.90 -75.52 15.09
N LEU A 228 -39.29 -76.71 15.15
CA LEU A 228 -37.94 -76.96 14.64
C LEU A 228 -38.03 -77.69 13.30
N LEU A 229 -37.55 -77.03 12.24
CA LEU A 229 -37.45 -77.57 10.89
C LEU A 229 -35.99 -77.78 10.51
N MET A 230 -35.72 -78.90 9.84
CA MET A 230 -34.41 -79.25 9.30
C MET A 230 -34.58 -79.72 7.86
N GLY A 231 -34.33 -78.83 6.90
CA GLY A 231 -34.72 -79.06 5.50
C GLY A 231 -36.23 -79.25 5.39
N GLY A 232 -36.67 -80.33 4.72
CA GLY A 232 -38.09 -80.70 4.64
C GLY A 232 -38.62 -81.53 5.81
N TYR A 233 -37.89 -81.64 6.93
CA TYR A 233 -38.30 -82.41 8.10
C TYR A 233 -38.68 -81.53 9.29
N ALA A 234 -39.73 -81.89 10.03
CA ALA A 234 -40.17 -81.26 11.26
C ALA A 234 -40.02 -82.20 12.46
N VAL A 235 -39.66 -81.65 13.62
CA VAL A 235 -39.77 -82.35 14.91
C VAL A 235 -41.19 -82.17 15.44
N VAL A 236 -41.95 -83.26 15.53
CA VAL A 236 -43.35 -83.25 15.98
C VAL A 236 -43.55 -84.15 17.21
N PRO A 237 -44.36 -83.73 18.19
CA PRO A 237 -44.71 -84.59 19.32
C PRO A 237 -45.67 -85.70 18.87
N ARG A 238 -45.49 -86.91 19.41
CA ARG A 238 -46.42 -88.03 19.26
C ARG A 238 -47.36 -88.12 20.46
N SER A 239 -48.49 -88.80 20.30
CA SER A 239 -49.49 -89.02 21.37
C SER A 239 -48.95 -89.78 22.58
N ASN A 240 -47.81 -90.46 22.44
CA ASN A 240 -47.12 -91.19 23.51
C ASN A 240 -46.02 -90.38 24.22
N GLY A 241 -45.91 -89.07 23.95
CA GLY A 241 -44.94 -88.18 24.58
C GLY A 241 -43.53 -88.19 23.96
N ASN A 242 -43.26 -89.08 23.00
CA ASN A 242 -41.97 -89.10 22.29
C ASN A 242 -41.96 -88.10 21.13
N LEU A 243 -40.77 -87.61 20.79
CA LEU A 243 -40.55 -86.80 19.59
C LEU A 243 -40.34 -87.68 18.36
N ALA A 244 -40.80 -87.21 17.21
CA ALA A 244 -40.54 -87.85 15.93
C ALA A 244 -40.13 -86.82 14.87
N VAL A 245 -39.25 -87.24 13.98
CA VAL A 245 -38.88 -86.48 12.78
C VAL A 245 -39.80 -86.90 11.65
N LYS A 246 -40.58 -85.97 11.08
CA LYS A 246 -41.56 -86.20 10.01
C LYS A 246 -41.24 -85.33 8.80
N TRP A 247 -41.27 -85.89 7.59
CA TRP A 247 -41.23 -85.09 6.36
C TRP A 247 -42.50 -84.23 6.23
N VAL A 248 -42.33 -82.94 5.98
CA VAL A 248 -43.38 -81.92 5.83
C VAL A 248 -43.22 -81.07 4.57
N GLY A 249 -42.23 -81.35 3.73
CA GLY A 249 -42.07 -80.66 2.45
C GLY A 249 -43.26 -80.96 1.51
N GLU A 250 -43.68 -79.95 0.75
CA GLU A 250 -44.58 -80.17 -0.39
C GLU A 250 -43.87 -81.08 -1.40
N GLY A 251 -44.53 -82.18 -1.78
CA GLY A 251 -44.05 -83.09 -2.83
C GLY A 251 -44.41 -82.59 -4.22
#